data_AF-A0A8B7DWE4-F1
#
_entry.id   AF-A0A8B7DWE4-F1
#
_cell.length_a   1.000
_cell.length_b   1.000
_cell.length_c   1.000
_cell.angle_alpha   90.00
_cell.angle_beta   90.00
_cell.angle_gamma   90.00
#
_symmetry.space_group_name_H-M   'P 1'
#
loop_
_entity.id
_entity.type
_entity.pdbx_description
1 polymer ?
#
loop_
_entity_poly.entity_id
_entity_poly.type
_entity_poly.pdbx_seq_one_letter_code
_entity_poly.pdbx_strand_id
1 'polypeptide(L)'
;MILSEPTAPQENEIDNGKFQRKVLYQLSNMANQIKDLRIAVEMMAVPSLETVAEVHLEVIAGAIGTLNGYRKLEEQCRVLANRTILLRLLSRIGGSSIKDTSKNLLKRLFTNFVMSHLSMDGKGSLKKLPFRDSALCQLVVECVLKRYSTSSLSEIHSCIGSHLRMAPFRLGGTGKGGAHFSNSQDGEAGLNDSSKDDAYCHESDHDNDKYDNSYYNN
;
A
#
# COMPACT_ATOMS: atom_id res chain seq x y z
N MET A 1 85.25 -25.03 -19.34
CA MET A 1 83.95 -25.18 -18.65
C MET A 1 83.80 -23.98 -17.73
N ILE A 2 82.89 -23.07 -18.05
CA ILE A 2 82.44 -22.01 -17.14
C ILE A 2 81.07 -22.47 -16.64
N LEU A 3 80.93 -22.66 -15.34
CA LEU A 3 79.68 -23.03 -14.69
C LEU A 3 78.81 -21.77 -14.60
N SER A 4 77.70 -21.74 -15.34
CA SER A 4 76.68 -20.69 -15.25
C SER A 4 75.88 -20.87 -13.97
N GLU A 5 75.80 -19.82 -13.14
CA GLU A 5 74.92 -19.80 -11.96
C GLU A 5 73.44 -19.77 -12.39
N PRO A 6 72.53 -20.41 -11.64
CA PRO A 6 71.11 -20.43 -11.95
C PRO A 6 70.45 -19.11 -11.53
N THR A 7 69.90 -18.38 -12.50
CA THR A 7 69.09 -17.19 -12.26
C THR A 7 67.85 -17.56 -11.43
N ALA A 8 67.70 -16.97 -10.24
CA ALA A 8 66.53 -17.13 -9.40
C ALA A 8 65.26 -16.58 -10.12
N PRO A 9 64.07 -17.20 -9.92
CA PRO A 9 62.84 -16.70 -10.51
C PRO A 9 62.49 -15.33 -9.89
N GLN A 10 62.28 -14.32 -10.72
CA GLN A 10 61.74 -13.04 -10.27
C GLN A 10 60.31 -13.23 -9.75
N GLU A 11 60.11 -13.00 -8.45
CA GLU A 11 58.78 -12.88 -7.85
C GLU A 11 58.08 -11.67 -8.46
N ASN A 12 57.02 -11.93 -9.24
CA ASN A 12 56.15 -10.87 -9.74
C ASN A 12 55.39 -10.27 -8.55
N GLU A 13 55.89 -9.14 -8.05
CA GLU A 13 55.23 -8.33 -7.03
C GLU A 13 53.86 -7.88 -7.58
N ILE A 14 52.78 -8.50 -7.07
CA ILE A 14 51.43 -8.16 -7.51
C ILE A 14 51.12 -6.76 -7.00
N ASP A 15 51.07 -5.79 -7.91
CA ASP A 15 50.63 -4.43 -7.65
C ASP A 15 49.20 -4.45 -7.09
N ASN A 16 49.12 -4.37 -5.76
CA ASN A 16 47.90 -4.56 -4.99
C ASN A 16 46.83 -3.52 -5.39
N GLY A 17 47.24 -2.31 -5.82
CA GLY A 17 46.34 -1.28 -6.31
C GLY A 17 45.70 -1.63 -7.66
N LYS A 18 46.48 -2.20 -8.59
CA LYS A 18 45.94 -2.71 -9.88
C LYS A 18 45.02 -3.90 -9.67
N PHE A 19 45.39 -4.81 -8.77
CA PHE A 19 44.55 -5.94 -8.41
C PHE A 19 43.21 -5.48 -7.82
N GLN A 20 43.22 -4.60 -6.82
CA GLN A 20 42.02 -4.04 -6.20
C GLN A 20 41.12 -3.33 -7.21
N ARG A 21 41.68 -2.51 -8.12
CA ARG A 21 40.90 -1.85 -9.17
C ARG A 21 40.23 -2.85 -10.09
N LYS A 22 40.92 -3.93 -10.47
CA LYS A 22 40.37 -4.99 -11.32
C LYS A 22 39.25 -5.76 -10.61
N VAL A 23 39.41 -6.02 -9.32
CA VAL A 23 38.36 -6.65 -8.48
C VAL A 23 37.13 -5.76 -8.39
N LEU A 24 37.29 -4.47 -8.09
CA LEU A 24 36.17 -3.52 -7.99
C LEU A 24 35.41 -3.38 -9.30
N TYR A 25 36.13 -3.28 -10.42
CA TYR A 25 35.51 -3.26 -11.74
C TYR A 25 34.69 -4.52 -11.98
N GLN A 26 35.21 -5.68 -11.58
CA GLN A 26 34.53 -6.94 -11.80
C GLN A 26 33.33 -7.16 -10.88
N LEU A 27 33.40 -6.70 -9.63
CA LEU A 27 32.24 -6.64 -8.73
C LEU A 27 31.15 -5.73 -9.30
N SER A 28 31.51 -4.56 -9.86
CA SER A 28 30.56 -3.66 -10.50
C SER A 28 29.91 -4.30 -11.73
N ASN A 29 30.68 -5.00 -12.56
CA ASN A 29 30.15 -5.73 -13.72
C ASN A 29 29.18 -6.83 -13.29
N MET A 30 29.54 -7.62 -12.27
CA MET A 30 28.64 -8.65 -11.74
C MET A 30 27.36 -8.05 -11.16
N ALA A 31 27.44 -6.94 -10.42
CA ALA A 31 26.26 -6.24 -9.91
C ALA A 31 25.32 -5.78 -11.05
N ASN A 32 25.89 -5.28 -12.15
CA ASN A 32 25.12 -4.89 -13.33
C ASN A 32 24.50 -6.10 -14.03
N GLN A 33 25.25 -7.19 -14.22
CA GLN A 33 24.72 -8.42 -14.81
C GLN A 33 23.59 -9.03 -13.98
N ILE A 34 23.69 -9.01 -12.64
CA ILE A 34 22.61 -9.47 -11.75
C ILE A 34 21.37 -8.59 -11.90
N LYS A 35 21.55 -7.26 -12.04
CA LYS A 35 20.45 -6.33 -12.28
C LYS A 35 19.76 -6.61 -13.62
N ASP A 36 20.52 -6.86 -14.67
CA ASP A 36 19.99 -7.15 -16.01
C ASP A 36 19.27 -8.50 -16.04
N LEU A 37 19.83 -9.54 -15.40
CA LEU A 37 19.17 -10.84 -15.23
C LEU A 37 17.87 -10.72 -14.47
N ARG A 38 17.83 -9.92 -13.39
CA ARG A 38 16.61 -9.67 -12.64
C ARG A 38 15.53 -9.04 -13.53
N ILE A 39 15.88 -8.04 -14.33
CA ILE A 39 14.95 -7.40 -15.27
C ILE A 39 14.46 -8.41 -16.33
N ALA A 40 15.36 -9.22 -16.88
CA ALA A 40 15.00 -10.23 -17.88
C ALA A 40 14.08 -11.31 -17.29
N VAL A 41 14.32 -11.77 -16.07
CA VAL A 41 13.44 -12.71 -15.35
C VAL A 41 12.08 -12.08 -15.07
N GLU A 42 12.02 -10.80 -14.68
CA GLU A 42 10.75 -10.08 -14.52
C GLU A 42 9.99 -9.92 -15.85
N MET A 43 10.69 -9.76 -16.97
CA MET A 43 10.11 -9.69 -18.32
C MET A 43 9.66 -11.06 -18.86
N MET A 44 10.35 -12.14 -18.49
CA MET A 44 9.95 -13.51 -18.83
C MET A 44 8.84 -14.05 -17.93
N ALA A 45 8.77 -13.58 -16.69
CA ALA A 45 7.68 -13.85 -15.75
C ALA A 45 6.42 -13.03 -16.04
N VAL A 46 6.34 -12.37 -17.20
CA VAL A 46 5.10 -11.71 -17.65
C VAL A 46 4.04 -12.79 -17.80
N PRO A 47 3.04 -12.83 -16.90
CA PRO A 47 1.93 -13.74 -17.08
C PRO A 47 1.18 -13.31 -18.34
N SER A 48 0.68 -14.28 -19.11
CA SER A 48 -0.23 -13.99 -20.22
C SER A 48 -1.46 -13.23 -19.69
N LEU A 49 -2.18 -12.53 -20.57
CA LEU A 49 -3.39 -11.81 -20.17
C LEU A 49 -4.41 -12.74 -19.48
N GLU A 50 -4.42 -14.02 -19.85
CA GLU A 50 -5.21 -15.09 -19.24
C GLU A 50 -4.74 -15.43 -17.81
N THR A 51 -3.43 -15.50 -17.55
CA THR A 51 -2.93 -15.73 -16.18
C THR A 51 -3.22 -14.54 -15.27
N VAL A 52 -3.26 -13.30 -15.80
CA VAL A 52 -3.68 -12.11 -15.03
C VAL A 52 -5.17 -12.18 -14.67
N ALA A 53 -6.00 -12.79 -15.52
CA ALA A 53 -7.43 -13.00 -15.25
C ALA A 53 -7.68 -14.09 -14.20
N GLU A 54 -6.84 -15.13 -14.15
CA GLU A 54 -6.90 -16.18 -13.12
C GLU A 54 -6.41 -15.70 -11.74
N VAL A 55 -5.45 -14.78 -11.71
CA VAL A 55 -4.99 -14.19 -10.44
C VAL A 55 -5.98 -13.11 -9.98
N HIS A 56 -6.97 -13.56 -9.20
CA HIS A 56 -7.97 -12.71 -8.57
C HIS A 56 -7.35 -11.92 -7.39
N LEU A 57 -6.55 -10.89 -7.67
CA LEU A 57 -6.16 -9.92 -6.64
C LEU A 57 -7.37 -9.06 -6.30
N GLU A 58 -7.77 -9.04 -5.03
CA GLU A 58 -8.92 -8.21 -4.56
C GLU A 58 -8.73 -6.73 -4.91
N VAL A 59 -7.48 -6.28 -5.00
CA VAL A 59 -7.13 -4.93 -5.46
C VAL A 59 -7.57 -4.63 -6.90
N ILE A 60 -7.69 -5.62 -7.78
CA ILE A 60 -8.10 -5.39 -9.17
C ILE A 60 -9.54 -4.85 -9.22
N ALA A 61 -10.42 -5.35 -8.34
CA ALA A 61 -11.82 -4.92 -8.25
C ALA A 61 -12.00 -3.56 -7.54
N GLY A 62 -11.03 -3.11 -6.75
CA GLY A 62 -11.11 -1.83 -6.03
C GLY A 62 -10.11 -1.71 -4.90
N ALA A 63 -10.14 -0.60 -4.16
CA ALA A 63 -9.32 -0.44 -2.97
C ALA A 63 -9.80 -1.39 -1.86
N ILE A 64 -8.87 -2.03 -1.14
CA ILE A 64 -9.19 -2.97 -0.05
C ILE A 64 -9.85 -2.22 1.11
N GLY A 65 -11.04 -2.69 1.46
CA GLY A 65 -11.89 -2.10 2.50
C GLY A 65 -11.72 -2.68 3.89
N THR A 66 -11.12 -3.88 4.04
CA THR A 66 -11.09 -4.63 5.30
C THR A 66 -9.67 -5.04 5.70
N LEU A 67 -9.44 -5.22 7.00
CA LEU A 67 -8.15 -5.72 7.51
C LEU A 67 -7.89 -7.19 7.10
N ASN A 68 -8.95 -7.97 6.88
CA ASN A 68 -8.82 -9.32 6.38
C ASN A 68 -8.36 -9.33 4.91
N GLY A 69 -8.95 -8.47 4.07
CA GLY A 69 -8.50 -8.30 2.69
C GLY A 69 -7.06 -7.81 2.60
N TYR A 70 -6.64 -6.93 3.51
CA TYR A 70 -5.23 -6.49 3.62
C TYR A 70 -4.31 -7.70 3.87
N ARG A 71 -4.61 -8.52 4.89
CA ARG A 71 -3.79 -9.70 5.23
C ARG A 71 -3.75 -10.73 4.10
N LYS A 72 -4.89 -10.95 3.43
CA LYS A 72 -4.99 -11.87 2.29
C LYS A 72 -4.16 -11.38 1.11
N LEU A 73 -4.22 -10.09 0.78
CA LEU A 73 -3.39 -9.52 -0.28
C LEU A 73 -1.89 -9.57 0.08
N GLU A 74 -1.55 -9.32 1.33
CA GLU A 74 -0.17 -9.43 1.83
C GLU A 74 0.38 -10.85 1.66
N GLU A 75 -0.42 -11.87 1.99
CA GLU A 75 -0.07 -13.28 1.74
C GLU A 75 0.07 -13.58 0.24
N GLN A 76 -0.89 -13.13 -0.57
CA GLN A 76 -0.85 -13.29 -2.02
C GLN A 76 0.41 -12.67 -2.64
N CYS A 77 0.92 -11.56 -2.08
CA CYS A 77 2.13 -10.89 -2.55
C CYS A 77 3.44 -11.61 -2.18
N ARG A 78 3.41 -12.69 -1.38
CA ARG A 78 4.57 -13.58 -1.20
C ARG A 78 4.84 -14.42 -2.45
N VAL A 79 3.81 -14.69 -3.25
CA VAL A 79 3.95 -15.36 -4.53
C VAL A 79 4.50 -14.37 -5.56
N LEU A 80 5.65 -14.70 -6.16
CA LEU A 80 6.34 -13.81 -7.09
C LEU A 80 5.45 -13.37 -8.26
N ALA A 81 4.69 -14.29 -8.85
CA ALA A 81 3.79 -13.97 -9.97
C ALA A 81 2.77 -12.88 -9.60
N ASN A 82 2.11 -13.01 -8.45
CA ASN A 82 1.14 -12.05 -7.94
C ASN A 82 1.79 -10.70 -7.65
N ARG A 83 2.98 -10.71 -7.04
CA ARG A 83 3.77 -9.51 -6.79
C ARG A 83 4.10 -8.78 -8.10
N THR A 84 4.55 -9.50 -9.12
CA THR A 84 4.88 -8.94 -10.44
C THR A 84 3.66 -8.33 -11.13
N ILE A 85 2.51 -9.01 -11.08
CA ILE A 85 1.23 -8.48 -11.61
C ILE A 85 0.88 -7.19 -10.90
N LEU A 86 0.90 -7.20 -9.57
CA LEU A 86 0.54 -6.03 -8.77
C LEU A 86 1.51 -4.87 -9.01
N LEU A 87 2.81 -5.14 -9.06
CA LEU A 87 3.84 -4.16 -9.37
C LEU A 87 3.58 -3.50 -10.72
N ARG A 88 3.21 -4.28 -11.75
CA ARG A 88 2.88 -3.75 -13.08
C ARG A 88 1.64 -2.88 -13.07
N LEU A 89 0.60 -3.29 -12.35
CA LEU A 89 -0.63 -2.50 -12.20
C LEU A 89 -0.35 -1.17 -11.50
N LEU A 90 0.37 -1.21 -10.38
CA LEU A 90 0.70 -0.05 -9.57
C LEU A 90 1.70 0.89 -10.26
N SER A 91 2.63 0.37 -11.06
CA SER A 91 3.63 1.18 -11.79
C SER A 91 3.00 2.19 -12.76
N ARG A 92 1.75 1.95 -13.19
CA ARG A 92 0.99 2.88 -14.05
C ARG A 92 0.48 4.10 -13.27
N ILE A 93 0.44 4.02 -11.94
CA ILE A 93 -0.07 5.07 -11.07
C ILE A 93 1.06 6.01 -10.72
N GLY A 94 0.75 7.30 -10.78
CA GLY A 94 1.73 8.36 -10.69
C GLY A 94 1.24 9.58 -9.95
N GLY A 95 2.15 10.54 -9.84
CA GLY A 95 1.89 11.89 -9.38
C GLY A 95 2.99 12.83 -9.87
N SER A 96 2.85 14.12 -9.59
CA SER A 96 3.86 15.14 -9.86
C SER A 96 5.06 15.06 -8.90
N SER A 97 4.89 14.41 -7.75
CA SER A 97 5.92 14.28 -6.71
C SER A 97 5.96 12.87 -6.10
N ILE A 98 7.02 12.57 -5.32
CA ILE A 98 7.12 11.35 -4.50
C ILE A 98 5.93 11.24 -3.55
N LYS A 99 5.56 12.37 -2.92
CA LYS A 99 4.43 12.47 -2.00
C LYS A 99 3.11 12.11 -2.70
N ASP A 100 2.86 12.69 -3.87
CA ASP A 100 1.63 12.45 -4.63
C ASP A 100 1.56 11.03 -5.20
N THR A 101 2.69 10.53 -5.70
CA THR A 101 2.81 9.15 -6.18
C THR A 101 2.53 8.16 -5.06
N SER A 102 3.18 8.32 -3.90
CA SER A 102 2.96 7.48 -2.72
C SER A 102 1.50 7.50 -2.27
N LYS A 103 0.90 8.69 -2.21
CA LYS A 103 -0.53 8.88 -1.87
C LYS A 103 -1.45 8.16 -2.85
N ASN A 104 -1.22 8.31 -4.16
CA ASN A 104 -2.08 7.71 -5.18
C ASN A 104 -1.98 6.18 -5.19
N LEU A 105 -0.78 5.64 -4.96
CA LEU A 105 -0.56 4.21 -4.77
C LEU A 105 -1.32 3.67 -3.55
N LEU A 106 -1.20 4.34 -2.40
CA LEU A 106 -1.90 3.94 -1.17
C LEU A 106 -3.43 4.00 -1.34
N LYS A 107 -3.95 5.04 -1.98
CA LYS A 107 -5.39 5.17 -2.28
C LYS A 107 -5.90 4.12 -3.26
N ARG A 108 -5.04 3.66 -4.17
CA ARG A 108 -5.39 2.54 -5.07
C ARG A 108 -5.49 1.23 -4.31
N LEU A 109 -4.60 1.04 -3.34
CA LEU A 109 -4.50 -0.19 -2.57
C LEU A 109 -5.57 -0.28 -1.48
N PHE A 110 -5.86 0.81 -0.78
CA PHE A 110 -6.55 0.78 0.50
C PHE A 110 -7.58 1.90 0.63
N THR A 111 -8.68 1.59 1.34
CA THR A 111 -9.61 2.62 1.82
C THR A 111 -9.01 3.37 3.03
N ASN A 112 -9.63 4.49 3.38
CA ASN A 112 -9.27 5.25 4.59
C ASN A 112 -9.35 4.39 5.85
N PHE A 113 -10.32 3.47 5.93
CA PHE A 113 -10.48 2.56 7.06
C PHE A 113 -9.26 1.67 7.24
N VAL A 114 -8.76 1.03 6.17
CA VAL A 114 -7.55 0.20 6.27
C VAL A 114 -6.34 1.07 6.61
N MET A 115 -6.17 2.21 5.93
CA MET A 115 -5.05 3.12 6.18
C MET A 115 -5.00 3.65 7.63
N SER A 116 -6.14 3.84 8.30
CA SER A 116 -6.19 4.35 9.68
C SER A 116 -5.64 3.35 10.71
N HIS A 117 -5.65 2.06 10.37
CA HIS A 117 -5.12 0.94 11.17
C HIS A 117 -3.66 0.61 10.85
N LEU A 118 -3.08 1.22 9.82
CA LEU A 118 -1.68 1.04 9.45
C LEU A 118 -0.80 2.14 10.07
N SER A 119 0.45 1.79 10.31
CA SER A 119 1.52 2.73 10.65
C SER A 119 2.86 2.20 10.15
N MET A 120 3.86 3.06 9.94
CA MET A 120 5.15 2.57 9.44
C MET A 120 5.75 1.49 10.34
N ASP A 121 5.84 1.74 11.64
CA ASP A 121 6.57 0.86 12.56
C ASP A 121 5.67 0.08 13.54
N GLY A 122 4.34 0.26 13.50
CA GLY A 122 3.41 -0.37 14.46
C GLY A 122 3.46 0.22 15.88
N LYS A 123 4.31 1.22 16.13
CA LYS A 123 4.58 1.77 17.46
C LYS A 123 3.44 2.64 17.98
N GLY A 124 3.10 2.49 19.27
CA GLY A 124 2.16 3.33 20.00
C GLY A 124 1.09 2.53 20.77
N SER A 125 0.29 3.23 21.57
CA SER A 125 -0.76 2.64 22.42
C SER A 125 -1.92 2.01 21.64
N LEU A 126 -2.09 2.39 20.37
CA LEU A 126 -3.22 2.00 19.53
C LEU A 126 -3.01 0.68 18.75
N LYS A 127 -1.93 -0.07 19.01
CA LYS A 127 -1.63 -1.39 18.42
C LYS A 127 -1.88 -1.46 16.89
N LYS A 128 -1.42 -0.46 16.14
CA LYS A 128 -1.58 -0.39 14.68
C LYS A 128 -0.69 -1.43 14.01
N LEU A 129 -1.10 -1.93 12.85
CA LEU A 129 -0.31 -2.87 12.07
C LEU A 129 0.95 -2.17 11.52
N PRO A 130 2.14 -2.79 11.65
CA PRO A 130 3.36 -2.29 11.04
C PRO A 130 3.28 -2.47 9.52
N PHE A 131 3.58 -1.41 8.77
CA PHE A 131 3.50 -1.40 7.32
C PHE A 131 4.86 -1.43 6.64
N ARG A 132 5.91 -0.86 7.25
CA ARG A 132 7.25 -0.72 6.64
C ARG A 132 7.78 -2.02 6.04
N ASP A 133 7.64 -3.11 6.79
CA ASP A 133 8.22 -4.40 6.41
C ASP A 133 7.24 -5.28 5.62
N SER A 134 6.01 -4.81 5.38
CA SER A 134 5.02 -5.54 4.59
C SER A 134 5.43 -5.65 3.13
N ALA A 135 5.04 -6.75 2.48
CA ALA A 135 5.25 -6.94 1.03
C ALA A 135 4.60 -5.80 0.21
N LEU A 136 3.48 -5.26 0.70
CA LEU A 136 2.76 -4.16 0.05
C LEU A 136 3.50 -2.83 0.16
N CYS A 137 4.17 -2.54 1.29
CA CYS A 137 5.02 -1.35 1.39
C CYS A 137 6.24 -1.44 0.49
N GLN A 138 6.88 -2.62 0.42
CA GLN A 138 8.00 -2.85 -0.50
C GLN A 138 7.58 -2.61 -1.96
N LEU A 139 6.39 -3.07 -2.36
CA LEU A 139 5.83 -2.81 -3.69
C LEU A 139 5.61 -1.32 -3.97
N VAL A 140 5.08 -0.57 -2.99
CA VAL A 140 4.91 0.89 -3.12
C VAL A 140 6.27 1.58 -3.29
N VAL A 141 7.25 1.22 -2.46
CA VAL A 141 8.62 1.74 -2.54
C VAL A 141 9.24 1.45 -3.91
N GLU A 142 9.08 0.22 -4.41
CA GLU A 142 9.58 -0.21 -5.70
C GLU A 142 8.93 0.59 -6.86
N CYS A 143 7.62 0.82 -6.82
CA CYS A 143 6.93 1.67 -7.80
C CYS A 143 7.46 3.12 -7.79
N VAL A 144 7.72 3.67 -6.61
CA VAL A 144 8.24 5.03 -6.46
C VAL A 144 9.67 5.12 -6.98
N LEU A 145 10.55 4.19 -6.60
CA LEU A 145 11.96 4.15 -7.05
C LEU A 145 12.09 3.95 -8.56
N LYS A 146 11.17 3.21 -9.18
CA LYS A 146 11.14 3.05 -10.63
C LYS A 146 10.94 4.38 -11.37
N ARG A 147 10.28 5.35 -10.73
CA ARG A 147 10.01 6.69 -11.28
C ARG A 147 11.03 7.73 -10.81
N TYR A 148 11.41 7.66 -9.54
CA TYR A 148 12.32 8.58 -8.88
C TYR A 148 13.54 7.80 -8.39
N SER A 149 14.42 7.43 -9.32
CA SER A 149 15.53 6.50 -9.09
C SER A 149 16.60 7.00 -8.11
N THR A 150 16.67 8.31 -7.88
CA THR A 150 17.63 8.96 -6.98
C THR A 150 17.07 9.20 -5.58
N SER A 151 15.79 8.88 -5.33
CA SER A 151 15.15 9.11 -4.04
C SER A 151 15.66 8.16 -2.97
N SER A 152 15.80 8.68 -1.74
CA SER A 152 16.20 7.84 -0.60
C SER A 152 15.02 7.04 -0.06
N LEU A 153 15.28 5.83 0.45
CA LEU A 153 14.26 5.03 1.13
C LEU A 153 13.62 5.76 2.32
N SER A 154 14.41 6.57 3.04
CA SER A 154 13.92 7.36 4.17
C SER A 154 12.89 8.40 3.75
N GLU A 155 13.14 9.10 2.64
CA GLU A 155 12.22 10.10 2.08
C GLU A 155 10.89 9.46 1.63
N ILE A 156 10.97 8.32 0.94
CA ILE A 156 9.78 7.58 0.49
C ILE A 156 8.97 7.10 1.70
N HIS A 157 9.62 6.48 2.69
CA HIS A 157 8.98 6.07 3.93
C HIS A 157 8.36 7.23 4.71
N SER A 158 9.00 8.40 4.73
CA SER A 158 8.46 9.61 5.35
C SER A 158 7.18 10.07 4.64
N CYS A 159 7.15 10.05 3.31
CA CYS A 159 5.95 10.37 2.52
C CYS A 159 4.80 9.39 2.80
N ILE A 160 5.07 8.09 2.81
CA ILE A 160 4.09 7.04 3.12
C ILE A 160 3.56 7.24 4.54
N GLY A 161 4.44 7.38 5.53
CA GLY A 161 4.07 7.55 6.94
C GLY A 161 3.26 8.82 7.19
N SER A 162 3.60 9.92 6.51
CA SER A 162 2.83 11.16 6.55
C SER A 162 1.40 10.96 6.01
N HIS A 163 1.25 10.23 4.90
CA HIS A 163 -0.07 9.94 4.35
C HIS A 163 -0.92 9.07 5.29
N LEU A 164 -0.33 7.98 5.82
CA LEU A 164 -1.00 7.12 6.80
C LEU A 164 -1.38 7.88 8.08
N ARG A 165 -0.58 8.87 8.49
CA ARG A 165 -0.90 9.74 9.65
C ARG A 165 -2.11 10.63 9.42
N MET A 166 -2.35 11.03 8.18
CA MET A 166 -3.46 11.91 7.78
C MET A 166 -4.73 11.15 7.37
N ALA A 167 -4.74 9.81 7.44
CA ALA A 167 -5.90 9.01 7.09
C ALA A 167 -7.14 9.47 7.90
N PRO A 168 -8.28 9.72 7.23
CA PRO A 168 -9.55 9.96 7.92
C PRO A 168 -9.91 8.82 8.87
N PHE A 169 -10.66 9.10 9.94
CA PHE A 169 -11.05 8.12 10.97
C PHE A 169 -9.87 7.54 11.77
N ARG A 170 -8.71 8.18 11.72
CA ARG A 170 -7.54 7.74 12.48
C ARG A 170 -7.63 8.22 13.93
N LEU A 171 -7.76 7.27 14.84
CA LEU A 171 -7.54 7.49 16.27
C LEU A 171 -6.15 8.12 16.49
N GLY A 172 -6.13 9.32 17.09
CA GLY A 172 -4.93 10.13 17.34
C GLY A 172 -4.27 10.75 16.09
N GLY A 173 -4.98 10.85 14.95
CA GLY A 173 -4.47 11.49 13.73
C GLY A 173 -4.70 13.00 13.68
N THR A 174 -3.89 13.72 12.89
CA THR A 174 -4.06 15.16 12.62
C THR A 174 -4.97 15.43 11.41
N GLY A 175 -5.73 14.44 10.95
CA GLY A 175 -6.61 14.56 9.80
C GLY A 175 -7.83 15.43 10.11
N LYS A 176 -8.21 16.30 9.16
CA LYS A 176 -9.46 17.08 9.22
C LYS A 176 -10.65 16.10 9.12
N GLY A 177 -11.17 15.62 10.25
CA GLY A 177 -12.26 14.64 10.30
C GLY A 177 -12.16 13.61 11.43
N GLY A 178 -11.26 13.79 12.41
CA GLY A 178 -11.23 12.98 13.62
C GLY A 178 -12.46 13.22 14.50
N ALA A 179 -13.62 12.69 14.11
CA ALA A 179 -14.70 12.45 15.06
C ALA A 179 -14.22 11.35 16.02
N HIS A 180 -14.30 11.61 17.32
CA HIS A 180 -14.09 10.63 18.38
C HIS A 180 -14.98 9.41 18.11
N PHE A 181 -14.40 8.29 17.71
CA PHE A 181 -15.08 7.01 17.78
C PHE A 181 -14.86 6.46 19.19
N SER A 182 -15.90 6.51 20.01
CA SER A 182 -15.98 5.76 21.27
C SER A 182 -16.02 4.28 20.93
N ASN A 183 -15.12 3.53 21.54
CA ASN A 183 -15.06 2.08 21.45
C ASN A 183 -16.28 1.50 22.19
N SER A 184 -17.28 1.01 21.46
CA SER A 184 -18.29 0.11 22.00
C SER A 184 -18.10 -1.24 21.31
N GLN A 185 -17.18 -2.04 21.85
CA GLN A 185 -17.32 -3.49 21.76
C GLN A 185 -18.43 -3.84 22.74
N ASP A 186 -19.53 -4.39 22.23
CA ASP A 186 -20.34 -5.46 22.82
C ASP A 186 -21.56 -5.64 21.90
N GLY A 187 -21.43 -6.58 20.97
CA GLY A 187 -22.56 -7.06 20.20
C GLY A 187 -23.20 -8.20 20.99
N GLU A 188 -24.39 -7.94 21.55
CA GLU A 188 -25.32 -8.99 21.93
C GLU A 188 -26.67 -8.74 21.26
N ALA A 189 -27.22 -9.81 20.71
CA ALA A 189 -28.44 -9.83 19.92
C ALA A 189 -29.68 -9.46 20.76
N GLY A 190 -30.62 -8.75 20.14
CA GLY A 190 -31.92 -8.46 20.75
C GLY A 190 -32.91 -7.90 19.74
N LEU A 191 -33.61 -8.81 19.05
CA LEU A 191 -34.96 -8.57 18.54
C LEU A 191 -35.87 -8.14 19.71
N ASN A 192 -36.74 -7.16 19.49
CA ASN A 192 -38.05 -6.88 20.13
C ASN A 192 -38.50 -5.51 19.57
N ASP A 193 -39.33 -5.44 18.53
CA ASP A 193 -40.80 -5.52 18.58
C ASP A 193 -41.42 -5.25 19.96
N SER A 194 -42.02 -4.07 20.11
CA SER A 194 -43.13 -3.83 21.04
C SER A 194 -43.73 -2.46 20.81
N SER A 195 -44.94 -2.48 20.22
CA SER A 195 -46.00 -1.49 20.41
C SER A 195 -46.17 -1.09 21.88
N LYS A 196 -46.45 0.20 22.10
CA LYS A 196 -47.44 0.81 23.01
C LYS A 196 -47.10 2.31 23.11
N ASP A 197 -47.95 3.16 22.54
CA ASP A 197 -49.11 3.75 23.20
C ASP A 197 -48.69 4.54 24.44
N ASP A 198 -48.74 5.87 24.34
CA ASP A 198 -49.37 6.69 25.38
C ASP A 198 -49.78 8.05 24.80
N ALA A 199 -51.08 8.29 24.92
CA ALA A 199 -51.81 9.45 24.46
C ALA A 199 -51.62 10.64 25.42
N TYR A 200 -51.72 11.86 24.89
CA TYR A 200 -52.28 12.99 25.63
C TYR A 200 -53.07 13.89 24.68
N CYS A 201 -54.39 13.88 24.88
CA CYS A 201 -55.36 14.76 24.24
C CYS A 201 -55.34 16.16 24.89
N HIS A 202 -55.60 17.18 24.08
CA HIS A 202 -56.36 18.35 24.50
C HIS A 202 -57.23 18.83 23.33
N GLU A 203 -58.53 18.54 23.42
CA GLU A 203 -59.63 19.31 22.81
C GLU A 203 -59.65 20.71 23.46
N SER A 204 -60.21 21.81 22.94
CA SER A 204 -61.30 22.11 21.98
C SER A 204 -61.12 23.62 21.59
N ASP A 205 -61.67 24.27 20.55
CA ASP A 205 -63.08 24.52 20.19
C ASP A 205 -63.16 25.46 18.95
N HIS A 206 -64.27 25.35 18.18
CA HIS A 206 -64.98 26.36 17.35
C HIS A 206 -64.23 27.08 16.18
N ASP A 207 -64.78 27.35 14.99
CA ASP A 207 -66.15 27.35 14.44
C ASP A 207 -66.11 27.37 12.88
N ASN A 208 -67.17 26.84 12.28
CA ASN A 208 -67.80 27.13 10.97
C ASN A 208 -67.05 27.93 9.88
N ASP A 209 -66.95 27.37 8.66
CA ASP A 209 -67.92 27.69 7.59
C ASP A 209 -67.64 26.95 6.26
N LYS A 210 -68.70 26.27 5.79
CA LYS A 210 -69.18 26.11 4.40
C LYS A 210 -68.31 26.71 3.27
N TYR A 211 -68.01 25.89 2.26
CA TYR A 211 -68.53 26.07 0.89
C TYR A 211 -68.20 24.84 0.01
N ASP A 212 -69.26 24.16 -0.42
CA ASP A 212 -69.32 23.28 -1.58
C ASP A 212 -69.00 24.09 -2.85
N ASN A 213 -68.15 23.57 -3.75
CA ASN A 213 -68.50 23.55 -5.17
C ASN A 213 -67.65 22.53 -5.95
N SER A 214 -68.36 21.51 -6.42
CA SER A 214 -68.07 20.69 -7.58
C SER A 214 -67.66 21.51 -8.81
N TYR A 215 -66.78 20.98 -9.67
CA TYR A 215 -66.98 20.87 -11.14
C TYR A 215 -65.78 20.12 -11.77
N TYR A 216 -66.07 18.98 -12.43
CA TYR A 216 -65.60 18.48 -13.75
C TYR A 216 -64.19 18.88 -14.26
N ASN A 217 -63.38 18.06 -14.96
CA ASN A 217 -63.39 16.68 -15.48
C ASN A 217 -62.07 16.52 -16.26
N ASN A 218 -61.62 15.27 -16.45
CA ASN A 218 -60.65 14.78 -17.46
C ASN A 218 -59.21 15.31 -17.44
#